data_AF-A0A0V0YJH0-F1
#
_entry.id   AF-A0A0V0YJH0-F1
#
_cell.length_a   1.000
_cell.length_b   1.000
_cell.length_c   1.000
_cell.angle_alpha   90.00
_cell.angle_beta   90.00
_cell.angle_gamma   90.00
#
_symmetry.space_group_name_H-M   'P 1'
#
loop_
_entity.id
_entity.type
_entity.pdbx_description
1 polymer ?
#
loop_
_entity_poly.entity_id
_entity_poly.type
_entity_poly.pdbx_seq_one_letter_code
_entity_poly.pdbx_strand_id
1 'polypeptide(L)'
;MIVMQTMQLYASIFFCLSVCLSVCLSVIVFQDRVGFGRMGALSRHFNSRPGEASRPFDRQRDGFVIGEGAGMMLLERLEHALERRAPNIYAELLGYGLSGDGLHLAAPCPNGSGAASCMRKALHDSALSHDCISYVNAHATSTPLGDRAEFQAIANVFHGAVCSVNLPVIVSSNKGSIGHLLGAAGAVEAAFTVLSCFHGSVPPNVNLQQTDLQAPEIQLAPSDHAQNWTTPSAGQRKIALKNSFGFGGTNACLCIAQFQE
;
A
#
# COMPACT_ATOMS: atom_id res chain seq x y z
N MET A 1 8.58 -0.35 -17.54
CA MET A 1 9.62 -0.34 -16.48
C MET A 1 9.33 0.76 -15.48
N ILE A 2 9.81 0.67 -14.24
CA ILE A 2 9.74 1.76 -13.25
C ILE A 2 11.08 2.49 -13.23
N VAL A 3 11.08 3.80 -13.09
CA VAL A 3 12.32 4.59 -13.08
C VAL A 3 12.55 5.31 -11.75
N MET A 4 13.83 5.55 -11.42
CA MET A 4 14.27 6.27 -10.20
C MET A 4 15.20 7.43 -10.55
N GLN A 5 15.19 8.48 -9.73
CA GLN A 5 16.19 9.56 -9.81
C GLN A 5 17.55 9.09 -9.23
N THR A 6 18.63 9.63 -9.79
CA THR A 6 20.04 9.22 -9.60
C THR A 6 20.54 9.28 -8.16
N MET A 7 20.03 10.21 -7.34
CA MET A 7 20.48 10.37 -5.95
C MET A 7 19.98 9.31 -4.97
N GLN A 8 18.98 8.50 -5.35
CA GLN A 8 18.37 7.50 -4.45
C GLN A 8 18.97 6.09 -4.56
N LEU A 9 19.77 5.80 -5.59
CA LEU A 9 20.24 4.43 -5.83
C LEU A 9 21.17 3.85 -4.76
N TYR A 10 21.89 4.69 -4.01
CA TYR A 10 22.96 4.22 -3.13
C TYR A 10 22.48 3.66 -1.78
N ALA A 11 21.22 3.89 -1.38
CA ALA A 11 20.70 3.48 -0.07
C ALA A 11 19.62 2.37 -0.11
N SER A 12 19.05 2.07 -1.29
CA SER A 12 17.75 1.36 -1.39
C SER A 12 17.83 -0.12 -1.75
N ILE A 13 19.03 -0.65 -1.97
CA ILE A 13 19.21 -1.92 -2.68
C ILE A 13 18.65 -3.11 -1.88
N PHE A 14 18.98 -3.32 -0.60
CA PHE A 14 18.72 -4.65 0.00
C PHE A 14 17.25 -5.01 0.33
N PHE A 15 16.37 -4.07 0.67
CA PHE A 15 14.97 -4.40 1.03
C PHE A 15 13.97 -4.10 -0.11
N CYS A 16 14.23 -3.06 -0.91
CA CYS A 16 13.46 -2.80 -2.13
C CYS A 16 13.69 -3.92 -3.16
N LEU A 17 14.85 -4.60 -3.15
CA LEU A 17 15.09 -5.78 -3.99
C LEU A 17 14.19 -6.97 -3.64
N SER A 18 13.78 -7.17 -2.38
CA SER A 18 12.78 -8.20 -2.07
C SER A 18 11.39 -7.80 -2.58
N VAL A 19 11.12 -6.52 -2.88
CA VAL A 19 9.82 -6.07 -3.41
C VAL A 19 9.84 -5.91 -4.94
N CYS A 20 10.99 -5.69 -5.56
CA CYS A 20 11.08 -5.35 -6.99
C CYS A 20 11.93 -6.31 -7.83
N LEU A 21 13.08 -6.80 -7.34
CA LEU A 21 14.08 -7.48 -8.18
C LEU A 21 14.29 -8.97 -7.85
N SER A 22 13.69 -9.46 -6.76
CA SER A 22 13.58 -10.88 -6.45
C SER A 22 12.18 -11.36 -6.83
N VAL A 23 12.09 -12.55 -7.44
CA VAL A 23 10.81 -13.24 -7.57
C VAL A 23 10.29 -13.50 -6.15
N CYS A 24 9.37 -12.66 -5.67
CA CYS A 24 8.67 -12.96 -4.44
C CYS A 24 7.61 -14.00 -4.76
N LEU A 25 7.90 -15.25 -4.39
CA LEU A 25 6.97 -16.35 -4.48
C LEU A 25 6.39 -16.59 -3.08
N SER A 26 5.06 -16.62 -3.00
CA SER A 26 4.36 -17.18 -1.84
C SER A 26 3.62 -18.43 -2.27
N VAL A 27 3.97 -19.56 -1.67
CA VAL A 27 3.24 -20.84 -1.78
C VAL A 27 2.67 -21.14 -0.40
N ILE A 28 1.39 -21.44 -0.32
CA ILE A 28 0.72 -21.82 0.93
C ILE A 28 1.32 -23.14 1.41
N VAL A 29 2.02 -23.10 2.53
CA VAL A 29 2.42 -24.30 3.24
C VAL A 29 1.48 -24.56 4.43
N PHE A 30 1.27 -25.83 4.76
CA PHE A 30 0.37 -26.24 5.85
C PHE A 30 0.70 -25.55 7.19
N GLN A 31 1.99 -25.28 7.43
CA GLN A 31 2.47 -24.60 8.63
C GLN A 31 1.95 -23.16 8.75
N ASP A 32 1.79 -22.43 7.65
CA ASP A 32 1.31 -21.04 7.66
C ASP A 32 -0.15 -20.98 8.13
N ARG A 33 -1.00 -21.88 7.61
CA ARG A 33 -2.41 -21.94 8.01
C ARG A 33 -2.57 -22.23 9.50
N VAL A 34 -1.80 -23.18 10.04
CA VAL A 34 -1.86 -23.50 11.47
C VAL A 34 -1.30 -22.35 12.31
N GLY A 35 -0.18 -21.74 11.90
CA GLY A 35 0.44 -20.62 12.61
C GLY A 35 -0.49 -19.40 12.68
N PHE A 36 -0.92 -18.88 11.53
CA PHE A 36 -1.82 -17.73 11.46
C PHE A 36 -3.19 -18.02 12.08
N GLY A 37 -3.69 -19.26 11.97
CA GLY A 37 -4.91 -19.71 12.63
C GLY A 37 -4.80 -19.65 14.16
N ARG A 38 -3.68 -20.12 14.74
CA ARG A 38 -3.43 -20.06 16.19
C ARG A 38 -3.22 -18.64 16.71
N MET A 39 -2.69 -17.75 15.87
CA MET A 39 -2.58 -16.32 16.20
C MET A 39 -3.91 -15.57 16.09
N GLY A 40 -4.97 -16.21 15.58
CA GLY A 40 -6.26 -15.57 15.34
C GLY A 40 -6.23 -14.53 14.22
N ALA A 41 -5.26 -14.63 13.30
CA ALA A 41 -5.04 -13.65 12.24
C ALA A 41 -5.84 -13.97 10.95
N LEU A 42 -6.31 -15.22 10.82
CA LEU A 42 -7.16 -15.65 9.71
C LEU A 42 -8.64 -15.38 9.98
N SER A 43 -9.38 -15.02 8.93
CA SER A 43 -10.83 -14.90 9.00
C SER A 43 -11.47 -16.24 9.40
N ARG A 44 -12.53 -16.17 10.22
CA ARG A 44 -13.26 -17.34 10.74
C ARG A 44 -14.76 -17.24 10.48
N HIS A 45 -15.30 -16.04 10.36
CA HIS A 45 -16.73 -15.82 10.23
C HIS A 45 -17.25 -16.03 8.79
N PHE A 46 -16.37 -15.99 7.79
CA PHE A 46 -16.74 -16.07 6.36
C PHE A 46 -16.31 -17.38 5.70
N ASN A 47 -16.11 -18.46 6.47
CA ASN A 47 -15.66 -19.75 5.95
C ASN A 47 -16.60 -20.35 4.88
N SER A 48 -17.91 -20.09 4.95
CA SER A 48 -18.88 -20.53 3.95
C SER A 48 -18.87 -19.69 2.67
N ARG A 49 -18.24 -18.51 2.69
CA ARG A 49 -18.17 -17.53 1.59
C ARG A 49 -16.77 -16.93 1.52
N PRO A 50 -15.73 -17.73 1.19
CA PRO A 50 -14.34 -17.31 1.30
C PRO A 50 -13.96 -16.11 0.40
N GLY A 51 -14.68 -15.89 -0.71
CA GLY A 51 -14.49 -14.70 -1.56
C GLY A 51 -14.86 -13.37 -0.86
N GLU A 52 -15.66 -13.43 0.21
CA GLU A 52 -16.07 -12.27 1.01
C GLU A 52 -15.26 -12.11 2.32
N ALA A 53 -14.26 -12.95 2.56
CA ALA A 53 -13.64 -13.09 3.87
C ALA A 53 -12.52 -12.06 4.13
N SER A 54 -11.75 -11.66 3.11
CA SER A 54 -10.84 -10.52 3.25
C SER A 54 -11.63 -9.24 3.01
N ARG A 55 -11.79 -8.42 4.05
CA ARG A 55 -12.64 -7.22 4.06
C ARG A 55 -11.87 -6.00 4.61
N PRO A 56 -10.92 -5.43 3.85
CA PRO A 56 -10.11 -4.31 4.33
C PRO A 56 -10.97 -3.11 4.74
N PHE A 57 -10.80 -2.63 5.97
CA PHE A 57 -11.53 -1.53 6.61
C PHE A 57 -13.03 -1.75 6.84
N ASP A 58 -13.59 -2.92 6.51
CA ASP A 58 -15.00 -3.21 6.76
C ASP A 58 -15.25 -3.45 8.26
N ARG A 59 -16.42 -3.05 8.76
CA ARG A 59 -16.84 -3.21 10.16
C ARG A 59 -16.87 -4.69 10.58
N GLN A 60 -17.12 -5.62 9.65
CA GLN A 60 -17.19 -7.06 9.94
C GLN A 60 -15.86 -7.78 9.75
N ARG A 61 -14.76 -7.07 9.48
CA ARG A 61 -13.43 -7.65 9.32
C ARG A 61 -13.00 -8.45 10.56
N ASP A 62 -12.46 -9.64 10.37
CA ASP A 62 -12.07 -10.54 11.46
C ASP A 62 -10.72 -11.26 11.22
N GLY A 63 -10.04 -10.94 10.13
CA GLY A 63 -8.77 -11.52 9.72
C GLY A 63 -8.62 -11.54 8.19
N PHE A 64 -7.44 -11.94 7.70
CA PHE A 64 -7.19 -12.08 6.26
C PHE A 64 -7.46 -13.52 5.78
N VAL A 65 -7.52 -13.66 4.46
CA VAL A 65 -7.40 -14.94 3.75
C VAL A 65 -6.00 -15.02 3.16
N ILE A 66 -5.33 -16.17 3.25
CA ILE A 66 -4.03 -16.37 2.60
C ILE A 66 -4.25 -16.52 1.10
N GLY A 67 -3.52 -15.75 0.31
CA GLY A 67 -3.46 -15.90 -1.15
C GLY A 67 -2.05 -16.28 -1.61
N GLU A 68 -1.95 -16.68 -2.87
CA GLU A 68 -0.70 -17.01 -3.55
C GLU A 68 -0.48 -16.08 -4.73
N GLY A 69 0.77 -15.85 -5.07
CA GLY A 69 1.11 -15.05 -6.23
C GLY A 69 2.59 -14.73 -6.29
N ALA A 70 2.98 -14.15 -7.43
CA ALA A 70 4.32 -13.63 -7.63
C ALA A 70 4.26 -12.34 -8.44
N GLY A 71 5.20 -11.45 -8.19
CA GLY A 71 5.35 -10.19 -8.91
C GLY A 71 6.83 -9.82 -9.01
N MET A 72 7.18 -9.12 -10.09
CA MET A 72 8.52 -8.60 -10.33
C MET A 72 8.40 -7.26 -11.04
N MET A 73 9.27 -6.31 -10.70
CA MET A 73 9.33 -4.99 -11.30
C MET A 73 10.77 -4.63 -11.67
N LEU A 74 10.99 -4.29 -12.94
CA LEU A 74 12.28 -3.79 -13.37
C LEU A 74 12.42 -2.30 -13.01
N LEU A 75 13.47 -1.97 -12.26
CA LEU A 75 13.86 -0.61 -11.93
C LEU A 75 15.06 -0.18 -12.78
N GLU A 76 15.01 1.04 -13.29
CA GLU A 76 16.11 1.66 -14.04
C GLU A 76 16.28 3.12 -13.63
N ARG A 77 17.46 3.70 -13.84
CA ARG A 77 17.63 5.15 -13.68
C ARG A 77 16.80 5.87 -14.75
N LEU A 78 16.08 6.92 -14.36
CA LEU A 78 15.29 7.75 -15.29
C LEU A 78 16.16 8.29 -16.41
N GLU A 79 17.32 8.87 -16.08
CA GLU A 79 18.29 9.40 -17.07
C GLU A 79 18.66 8.34 -18.10
N HIS A 80 19.05 7.14 -17.67
CA HIS A 80 19.42 6.05 -18.57
C HIS A 80 18.23 5.58 -19.43
N ALA A 81 17.03 5.53 -18.86
CA ALA A 81 15.81 5.17 -19.58
C ALA A 81 15.46 6.21 -20.66
N LEU A 82 15.62 7.50 -20.37
CA LEU A 82 15.42 8.59 -21.32
C LEU A 82 16.49 8.59 -22.42
N GLU A 83 17.77 8.46 -22.05
CA GLU A 83 18.91 8.41 -22.97
C GLU A 83 18.76 7.32 -24.03
N ARG A 84 18.39 6.10 -23.61
CA ARG A 84 18.20 4.97 -24.53
C ARG A 84 16.82 4.94 -25.19
N ARG A 85 15.96 5.94 -24.94
CA ARG A 85 14.57 6.03 -25.41
C ARG A 85 13.77 4.78 -25.07
N ALA A 86 13.72 4.43 -23.79
CA ALA A 86 12.96 3.28 -23.31
C ALA A 86 11.50 3.37 -23.79
N PRO A 87 10.96 2.31 -24.41
CA PRO A 87 9.68 2.39 -25.09
C PRO A 87 8.49 2.60 -24.15
N ASN A 88 8.61 2.18 -22.88
CA ASN A 88 7.53 2.26 -21.89
C ASN A 88 8.06 2.48 -20.47
N ILE A 89 7.73 3.63 -19.88
CA ILE A 89 7.91 3.94 -18.46
C ILE A 89 6.52 3.96 -17.80
N TYR A 90 6.29 3.07 -16.83
CA TYR A 90 4.97 2.94 -16.19
C TYR A 90 4.76 3.96 -15.08
N ALA A 91 5.80 4.20 -14.28
CA ALA A 91 5.76 5.09 -13.13
C ALA A 91 7.19 5.45 -12.72
N GLU A 92 7.29 6.45 -11.85
CA GLU A 92 8.53 6.81 -11.15
C GLU A 92 8.41 6.37 -9.68
N LEU A 93 9.47 5.76 -9.15
CA LEU A 93 9.63 5.58 -7.72
C LEU A 93 10.37 6.81 -7.19
N LEU A 94 9.62 7.68 -6.50
CA LEU A 94 10.12 8.95 -6.00
C LEU A 94 10.78 8.85 -4.64
N GLY A 95 10.57 7.77 -3.89
CA GLY A 95 11.19 7.60 -2.58
C GLY A 95 10.60 6.44 -1.80
N TYR A 96 11.17 6.16 -0.63
CA TYR A 96 10.76 5.04 0.21
C TYR A 96 10.99 5.31 1.70
N GLY A 97 10.27 4.58 2.54
CA GLY A 97 10.39 4.65 3.98
C GLY A 97 10.41 3.26 4.59
N LEU A 98 11.23 3.09 5.62
CA LEU A 98 11.31 1.89 6.43
C LEU A 98 11.22 2.25 7.92
N SER A 99 10.45 1.50 8.69
CA SER A 99 10.41 1.64 10.14
C SER A 99 10.27 0.30 10.86
N GLY A 100 10.60 0.32 12.15
CA GLY A 100 10.43 -0.80 13.07
C GLY A 100 9.63 -0.31 14.28
N ASP A 101 8.55 -1.00 14.65
CA ASP A 101 7.74 -0.61 15.82
C ASP A 101 8.45 -0.91 17.14
N GLY A 102 9.21 -2.01 17.20
CA GLY A 102 9.96 -2.43 18.39
C GLY A 102 9.11 -2.75 19.63
N LEU A 103 7.78 -2.89 19.48
CA LEU A 103 6.83 -2.95 20.60
C LEU A 103 6.32 -4.37 20.92
N HIS A 104 5.92 -5.13 19.89
CA HIS A 104 5.31 -6.45 20.07
C HIS A 104 5.73 -7.40 18.94
N LEU A 105 5.81 -8.70 19.25
CA LEU A 105 6.28 -9.72 18.31
C LEU A 105 5.42 -9.84 17.05
N ALA A 106 4.12 -9.53 17.15
CA ALA A 106 3.16 -9.71 16.06
C ALA A 106 2.14 -8.58 15.92
N ALA A 107 2.00 -7.70 16.90
CA ALA A 107 0.94 -6.68 16.89
C ALA A 107 1.56 -5.35 16.46
N PRO A 108 0.89 -4.57 15.58
CA PRO A 108 1.34 -3.23 15.29
C PRO A 108 1.19 -2.35 16.53
N CYS A 109 1.93 -1.25 16.58
CA CYS A 109 1.71 -0.22 17.58
C CYS A 109 0.25 0.26 17.52
N PRO A 110 -0.53 0.24 18.62
CA PRO A 110 -1.98 0.51 18.58
C PRO A 110 -2.37 1.88 18.02
N ASN A 111 -1.48 2.87 18.14
CA ASN A 111 -1.68 4.22 17.61
C ASN A 111 -1.14 4.43 16.19
N GLY A 112 -0.64 3.36 15.54
CA GLY A 112 -0.09 3.41 14.18
C GLY A 112 1.20 4.23 14.03
N SER A 113 1.90 4.58 15.12
CA SER A 113 3.07 5.46 15.08
C SER A 113 4.20 4.97 14.18
N GLY A 114 4.49 3.66 14.16
CA GLY A 114 5.49 3.08 13.28
C GLY A 114 5.10 3.16 11.80
N ALA A 115 3.84 2.87 11.48
CA ALA A 115 3.28 3.06 10.13
C ALA A 115 3.33 4.54 9.69
N ALA A 116 2.97 5.47 10.57
CA ALA A 116 3.04 6.91 10.29
C ALA A 116 4.48 7.38 10.09
N SER A 117 5.42 6.90 10.92
CA SER A 117 6.86 7.15 10.74
C SER A 117 7.35 6.62 9.40
N CYS A 118 6.91 5.43 9.00
CA CYS A 118 7.26 4.82 7.72
C CYS A 118 6.81 5.70 6.54
N MET A 119 5.55 6.15 6.54
CA MET A 119 5.02 7.04 5.51
C MET A 119 5.74 8.40 5.48
N ARG A 120 6.01 9.01 6.64
CA ARG A 120 6.76 10.28 6.71
C ARG A 120 8.19 10.15 6.18
N LYS A 121 8.85 9.01 6.39
CA LYS A 121 10.17 8.75 5.81
C LYS A 121 10.11 8.65 4.29
N ALA A 122 9.07 8.01 3.73
CA ALA A 122 8.88 7.97 2.28
C ALA A 122 8.63 9.36 1.69
N LEU A 123 7.83 10.18 2.36
CA LEU A 123 7.61 11.58 1.97
C LEU A 123 8.93 12.39 2.01
N HIS A 124 9.68 12.28 3.11
CA HIS A 124 10.97 12.93 3.28
C HIS A 124 11.98 12.51 2.20
N ASP A 125 12.13 11.21 1.95
CA ASP A 125 13.03 10.68 0.91
C ASP A 125 12.63 11.14 -0.50
N SER A 126 11.33 11.33 -0.75
CA SER A 126 10.82 11.90 -1.99
C SER A 126 10.88 13.42 -2.09
N ALA A 127 11.29 14.11 -1.02
CA ALA A 127 11.23 15.57 -0.90
C ALA A 127 9.83 16.16 -1.21
N LEU A 128 8.78 15.39 -0.98
CA LEU A 128 7.39 15.81 -1.18
C LEU A 128 6.72 16.11 0.15
N SER A 129 5.81 17.08 0.11
CA SER A 129 4.87 17.31 1.20
C SER A 129 3.66 16.38 1.07
N HIS A 130 3.00 16.13 2.20
CA HIS A 130 1.85 15.20 2.28
C HIS A 130 0.68 15.59 1.35
N ASP A 131 0.53 16.86 1.00
CA ASP A 131 -0.55 17.42 0.16
C ASP A 131 -0.32 17.12 -1.34
N CYS A 132 0.88 16.64 -1.70
CA CYS A 132 1.16 16.13 -3.03
C CYS A 132 0.58 14.72 -3.25
N ILE A 133 0.25 13.98 -2.19
CA ILE A 133 -0.25 12.61 -2.28
C ILE A 133 -1.77 12.63 -2.32
N SER A 134 -2.35 11.92 -3.29
CA SER A 134 -3.80 11.83 -3.49
C SER A 134 -4.36 10.41 -3.38
N TYR A 135 -3.49 9.41 -3.25
CA TYR A 135 -3.89 8.01 -3.09
C TYR A 135 -2.96 7.26 -2.13
N VAL A 136 -3.52 6.39 -1.30
CA VAL A 136 -2.78 5.42 -0.50
C VAL A 136 -3.31 4.02 -0.83
N ASN A 137 -2.44 3.16 -1.37
CA ASN A 137 -2.68 1.73 -1.40
C ASN A 137 -2.23 1.14 -0.05
N ALA A 138 -3.21 0.93 0.82
CA ALA A 138 -3.00 0.50 2.19
C ALA A 138 -2.62 -0.98 2.29
N HIS A 139 -1.96 -1.33 3.40
CA HIS A 139 -1.66 -2.72 3.70
C HIS A 139 -2.95 -3.48 4.10
N ALA A 140 -3.74 -2.93 5.03
CA ALA A 140 -5.10 -3.32 5.43
C ALA A 140 -5.38 -4.83 5.32
N THR A 141 -4.94 -5.58 6.33
CA THR A 141 -5.03 -7.03 6.40
C THR A 141 -6.41 -7.54 6.78
N SER A 142 -7.43 -6.69 6.81
CA SER A 142 -8.77 -7.08 7.29
C SER A 142 -8.75 -7.53 8.76
N THR A 143 -7.73 -7.14 9.52
CA THR A 143 -7.62 -7.45 10.95
C THR A 143 -8.17 -6.26 11.75
N PRO A 144 -8.95 -6.48 12.84
CA PRO A 144 -9.52 -5.38 13.60
C PRO A 144 -8.50 -4.37 14.10
N LEU A 145 -7.36 -4.85 14.62
CA LEU A 145 -6.28 -4.03 15.16
C LEU A 145 -5.43 -3.39 14.04
N GLY A 146 -5.03 -4.17 13.04
CA GLY A 146 -4.14 -3.70 11.97
C GLY A 146 -4.78 -2.60 11.14
N ASP A 147 -6.01 -2.82 10.68
CA ASP A 147 -6.73 -1.84 9.87
C ASP A 147 -7.02 -0.55 10.65
N ARG A 148 -7.33 -0.66 11.95
CA ARG A 148 -7.54 0.52 12.81
C ARG A 148 -6.25 1.32 13.00
N ALA A 149 -5.14 0.64 13.28
CA ALA A 149 -3.84 1.28 13.49
C ALA A 149 -3.34 1.93 12.19
N GLU A 150 -3.48 1.27 11.04
CA GLU A 150 -3.11 1.86 9.75
C GLU A 150 -4.00 3.04 9.37
N PHE A 151 -5.33 2.94 9.54
CA PHE A 151 -6.24 4.05 9.26
C PHE A 151 -5.90 5.28 10.10
N GLN A 152 -5.61 5.09 11.39
CA GLN A 152 -5.14 6.16 12.26
C GLN A 152 -3.79 6.72 11.81
N ALA A 153 -2.86 5.88 11.38
CA ALA A 153 -1.57 6.32 10.86
C ALA A 153 -1.73 7.19 9.61
N ILE A 154 -2.61 6.81 8.69
CA ILE A 154 -2.93 7.60 7.49
C ILE A 154 -3.53 8.93 7.92
N ALA A 155 -4.58 8.93 8.75
CA ALA A 155 -5.21 10.16 9.23
C ALA A 155 -4.18 11.10 9.89
N ASN A 156 -3.26 10.56 10.69
CA ASN A 156 -2.19 11.34 11.36
C ASN A 156 -1.12 11.89 10.41
N VAL A 157 -0.88 11.24 9.26
CA VAL A 157 0.07 11.73 8.26
C VAL A 157 -0.56 12.80 7.39
N PHE A 158 -1.86 12.69 7.11
CA PHE A 158 -2.63 13.63 6.30
C PHE A 158 -3.38 14.67 7.12
N HIS A 159 -3.20 14.71 8.44
CA HIS A 159 -3.91 15.63 9.30
C HIS A 159 -3.67 17.08 8.89
N GLY A 160 -4.74 17.86 8.77
CA GLY A 160 -4.67 19.25 8.29
C GLY A 160 -4.47 19.39 6.77
N ALA A 161 -4.39 18.28 6.02
CA ALA A 161 -4.37 18.32 4.56
C ALA A 161 -5.72 18.79 4.00
N VAL A 162 -6.84 18.61 4.71
CA VAL A 162 -8.17 19.10 4.29
C VAL A 162 -8.36 20.55 4.70
N CYS A 163 -8.00 21.46 3.80
CA CYS A 163 -8.47 22.85 3.79
C CYS A 163 -9.52 23.03 2.68
N SER A 164 -10.17 24.18 2.59
CA SER A 164 -11.21 24.50 1.58
C SER A 164 -10.81 24.28 0.11
N VAL A 165 -9.54 23.98 -0.16
CA VAL A 165 -8.93 23.74 -1.48
C VAL A 165 -8.42 22.31 -1.70
N ASN A 166 -8.44 21.44 -0.68
CA ASN A 166 -7.81 20.11 -0.75
C ASN A 166 -8.83 18.98 -0.57
N LEU A 167 -8.74 17.96 -1.43
CA LEU A 167 -9.55 16.74 -1.36
C LEU A 167 -8.97 15.76 -0.33
N PRO A 168 -9.81 14.93 0.32
CA PRO A 168 -9.34 13.83 1.14
C PRO A 168 -8.48 12.85 0.31
N VAL A 169 -7.50 12.21 0.95
CA VAL A 169 -6.69 11.18 0.31
C VAL A 169 -7.56 9.96 0.05
N ILE A 170 -7.52 9.45 -1.18
CA ILE A 170 -8.23 8.20 -1.52
C ILE A 170 -7.45 7.03 -0.91
N VAL A 171 -8.14 6.06 -0.31
CA VAL A 171 -7.51 4.88 0.29
C VAL A 171 -8.21 3.61 -0.19
N SER A 172 -7.44 2.62 -0.64
CA SER A 172 -7.95 1.28 -0.95
C SER A 172 -6.92 0.20 -0.62
N SER A 173 -7.33 -1.07 -0.68
CA SER A 173 -6.46 -2.24 -0.52
C SER A 173 -6.83 -3.33 -1.51
N ASN A 174 -5.83 -3.98 -2.10
CA ASN A 174 -6.05 -5.07 -3.04
C ASN A 174 -6.43 -6.40 -2.35
N LYS A 175 -6.23 -6.52 -1.02
CA LYS A 175 -6.39 -7.79 -0.31
C LYS A 175 -7.83 -8.31 -0.30
N GLY A 176 -8.82 -7.42 -0.46
CA GLY A 176 -10.21 -7.82 -0.67
C GLY A 176 -10.40 -8.69 -1.93
N SER A 177 -9.60 -8.44 -2.97
CA SER A 177 -9.70 -9.13 -4.26
C SER A 177 -8.83 -10.39 -4.34
N ILE A 178 -7.61 -10.34 -3.78
CA ILE A 178 -6.58 -11.37 -3.99
C ILE A 178 -6.15 -12.08 -2.70
N GLY A 179 -6.71 -11.71 -1.56
CA GLY A 179 -6.23 -12.14 -0.24
C GLY A 179 -4.87 -11.55 0.10
N HIS A 180 -4.25 -12.05 1.16
CA HIS A 180 -2.93 -11.66 1.59
C HIS A 180 -1.88 -12.60 1.00
N LEU A 181 -1.09 -12.09 0.06
CA LEU A 181 -0.04 -12.85 -0.64
C LEU A 181 1.26 -13.01 0.16
N LEU A 182 1.25 -12.84 1.48
CA LEU A 182 2.42 -12.92 2.36
C LEU A 182 3.65 -12.20 1.80
N GLY A 183 4.74 -12.92 1.50
CA GLY A 183 5.99 -12.36 0.96
C GLY A 183 5.83 -11.67 -0.41
N ALA A 184 4.86 -12.09 -1.22
CA ALA A 184 4.54 -11.49 -2.52
C ALA A 184 3.61 -10.28 -2.45
N ALA A 185 2.99 -9.99 -1.29
CA ALA A 185 2.04 -8.89 -1.16
C ALA A 185 2.68 -7.55 -1.53
N GLY A 186 3.91 -7.30 -1.06
CA GLY A 186 4.65 -6.07 -1.38
C GLY A 186 4.78 -5.83 -2.88
N ALA A 187 5.27 -6.83 -3.62
CA ALA A 187 5.58 -6.72 -5.05
C ALA A 187 4.30 -6.59 -5.91
N VAL A 188 3.31 -7.47 -5.66
CA VAL A 188 2.07 -7.50 -6.44
C VAL A 188 1.24 -6.25 -6.21
N GLU A 189 1.08 -5.81 -4.96
CA GLU A 189 0.32 -4.59 -4.63
C GLU A 189 1.03 -3.32 -5.11
N ALA A 190 2.37 -3.30 -5.13
CA ALA A 190 3.11 -2.22 -5.75
C ALA A 190 2.88 -2.16 -7.27
N ALA A 191 2.79 -3.31 -7.95
CA ALA A 191 2.42 -3.35 -9.36
C ALA A 191 1.00 -2.81 -9.60
N PHE A 192 0.03 -3.11 -8.72
CA PHE A 192 -1.29 -2.48 -8.77
C PHE A 192 -1.20 -0.95 -8.63
N THR A 193 -0.42 -0.43 -7.67
CA THR A 193 -0.23 1.03 -7.50
C THR A 193 0.43 1.67 -8.73
N VAL A 194 1.41 1.00 -9.33
CA VAL A 194 2.07 1.46 -10.57
C VAL A 194 1.06 1.53 -11.72
N LEU A 195 0.21 0.50 -11.87
CA LEU A 195 -0.87 0.51 -12.86
C LEU A 195 -1.92 1.58 -12.57
N SER A 196 -2.21 1.87 -11.30
CA SER A 196 -3.06 3.00 -10.92
C SER A 196 -2.47 4.33 -11.40
N CYS A 197 -1.15 4.54 -11.21
CA CYS A 197 -0.47 5.74 -11.68
C CYS A 197 -0.49 5.85 -13.21
N PHE A 198 -0.26 4.73 -13.89
CA PHE A 198 -0.20 4.65 -15.35
C PHE A 198 -1.57 4.90 -16.00
N HIS A 199 -2.64 4.26 -15.49
CA HIS A 199 -3.99 4.40 -16.02
C HIS A 199 -4.77 5.59 -15.44
N GLY A 200 -4.28 6.19 -14.36
CA GLY A 200 -4.98 7.27 -13.66
C GLY A 200 -6.30 6.82 -13.02
N SER A 201 -6.35 5.61 -12.48
CA SER A 201 -7.53 5.03 -11.83
C SER A 201 -7.17 4.39 -10.50
N VAL A 202 -8.07 4.46 -9.53
CA VAL A 202 -7.93 3.80 -8.23
C VAL A 202 -8.79 2.54 -8.20
N PRO A 203 -8.21 1.36 -7.87
CA PRO A 203 -8.96 0.10 -7.80
C PRO A 203 -10.00 0.12 -6.67
N PRO A 204 -11.08 -0.69 -6.80
CA PRO A 204 -12.08 -0.81 -5.75
C PRO A 204 -11.48 -1.38 -4.46
N ASN A 205 -12.08 -1.02 -3.32
CA ASN A 205 -11.81 -1.66 -2.03
C ASN A 205 -12.81 -2.81 -1.82
N VAL A 206 -12.57 -3.94 -2.51
CA VAL A 206 -13.48 -5.09 -2.56
C VAL A 206 -13.85 -5.58 -1.14
N ASN A 207 -15.11 -5.99 -0.98
CA ASN A 207 -15.74 -6.44 0.27
C ASN A 207 -15.95 -5.35 1.35
N LEU A 208 -15.66 -4.08 1.08
CA LEU A 208 -16.06 -2.96 1.93
C LEU A 208 -17.55 -2.63 1.74
N GLN A 209 -18.40 -3.05 2.69
CA GLN A 209 -19.83 -2.75 2.71
C GLN A 209 -20.12 -1.57 3.63
N GLN A 210 -19.54 -1.58 4.84
CA GLN A 210 -19.69 -0.50 5.81
C GLN A 210 -18.44 -0.40 6.68
N THR A 211 -17.85 0.78 6.79
CA THR A 211 -16.72 1.05 7.68
C THR A 211 -17.18 1.46 9.09
N ASP A 212 -16.41 1.10 10.12
CA ASP A 212 -16.50 1.65 11.49
C ASP A 212 -15.44 2.74 11.75
N LEU A 213 -14.69 3.13 10.73
CA LEU A 213 -13.59 4.09 10.78
C LEU A 213 -13.96 5.33 9.95
N GLN A 214 -13.71 6.51 10.51
CA GLN A 214 -13.99 7.78 9.85
C GLN A 214 -12.92 8.80 10.21
N ALA A 215 -12.43 9.52 9.20
CA ALA A 215 -11.55 10.68 9.33
C ALA A 215 -11.84 11.60 8.13
N PRO A 216 -11.97 12.93 8.32
CA PRO A 216 -12.23 13.85 7.21
C PRO A 216 -11.12 13.84 6.16
N GLU A 217 -9.91 13.46 6.53
CA GLU A 217 -8.75 13.36 5.64
C GLU A 217 -8.80 12.15 4.69
N ILE A 218 -9.66 11.16 4.94
CA ILE A 218 -9.65 9.87 4.23
C ILE A 218 -10.97 9.64 3.49
N GLN A 219 -10.85 9.31 2.21
CA GLN A 219 -11.94 8.75 1.42
C GLN A 219 -11.61 7.29 1.07
N LEU A 220 -12.35 6.34 1.64
CA LEU A 220 -12.23 4.93 1.23
C LEU A 220 -12.80 4.76 -0.19
N ALA A 221 -12.08 4.04 -1.05
CA ALA A 221 -12.55 3.72 -2.40
C ALA A 221 -13.82 2.84 -2.36
N PRO A 222 -14.71 2.97 -3.36
CA PRO A 222 -15.91 2.15 -3.46
C PRO A 222 -15.55 0.67 -3.63
N SER A 223 -16.45 -0.24 -3.27
CA SER A 223 -16.16 -1.67 -3.24
C SER A 223 -16.43 -2.42 -4.54
N ASP A 224 -17.18 -1.83 -5.47
CA ASP A 224 -17.74 -2.50 -6.64
C ASP A 224 -17.14 -2.03 -7.97
N HIS A 225 -16.50 -0.86 -8.01
CA HIS A 225 -15.90 -0.32 -9.23
C HIS A 225 -14.58 0.41 -9.00
N ALA A 226 -13.74 0.42 -10.03
CA ALA A 226 -12.60 1.33 -10.08
C ALA A 226 -13.11 2.76 -10.28
N GLN A 227 -12.50 3.74 -9.62
CA GLN A 227 -12.82 5.15 -9.78
C GLN A 227 -11.71 5.88 -10.53
N ASN A 228 -12.05 7.00 -11.17
CA ASN A 228 -11.04 7.89 -11.73
C ASN A 228 -10.20 8.47 -10.59
N TRP A 229 -8.88 8.51 -10.78
CA TRP A 229 -7.99 9.09 -9.78
C TRP A 229 -8.01 10.61 -9.89
N THR A 230 -8.78 11.24 -9.02
CA THR A 230 -8.89 12.69 -8.88
C THR A 230 -7.76 13.26 -8.02
N THR A 231 -7.26 14.43 -8.43
CA THR A 231 -6.25 15.20 -7.69
C THR A 231 -6.85 16.54 -7.25
N PRO A 232 -6.34 17.17 -6.19
CA PRO A 232 -6.83 18.48 -5.73
C PRO A 232 -6.86 19.56 -6.82
N SER A 233 -5.85 19.57 -7.70
CA SER A 233 -5.81 20.46 -8.86
C SER A 233 -5.72 19.69 -10.17
N ALA A 234 -6.43 20.19 -11.20
CA ALA A 234 -6.40 19.61 -12.53
C ALA A 234 -4.98 19.66 -13.11
N GLY A 235 -4.51 18.54 -13.64
CA GLY A 235 -3.14 18.41 -14.17
C GLY A 235 -2.06 18.17 -13.12
N GLN A 236 -2.41 18.16 -11.83
CA GLN A 236 -1.48 17.74 -10.79
C GLN A 236 -1.06 16.29 -11.03
N ARG A 237 0.23 16.04 -10.80
CA ARG A 237 0.82 14.72 -10.91
C ARG A 237 0.13 13.76 -9.94
N LYS A 238 -0.26 12.58 -10.41
CA LYS A 238 -0.83 11.52 -9.57
C LYS A 238 0.30 10.86 -8.79
N ILE A 239 0.27 10.97 -7.47
CA ILE A 239 1.29 10.42 -6.57
C ILE A 239 0.60 9.63 -5.46
N ALA A 240 1.07 8.40 -5.26
CA ALA A 240 0.56 7.48 -4.26
C ALA A 240 1.61 7.02 -3.27
N LEU A 241 1.16 6.70 -2.06
CA LEU A 241 1.91 5.86 -1.14
C LEU A 241 1.42 4.41 -1.23
N LYS A 242 2.34 3.45 -1.27
CA LYS A 242 2.04 2.02 -1.12
C LYS A 242 2.57 1.52 0.20
N ASN A 243 1.70 1.07 1.09
CA ASN A 243 2.05 0.57 2.41
C ASN A 243 2.20 -0.96 2.40
N SER A 244 3.19 -1.46 3.16
CA SER A 244 3.40 -2.89 3.39
C SER A 244 3.92 -3.09 4.81
N PHE A 245 3.07 -3.55 5.71
CA PHE A 245 3.37 -3.58 7.15
C PHE A 245 3.38 -5.03 7.64
N GLY A 246 4.58 -5.56 7.87
CA GLY A 246 4.77 -6.93 8.32
C GLY A 246 4.42 -7.12 9.79
N PHE A 247 4.08 -8.36 10.15
CA PHE A 247 4.04 -8.78 11.54
C PHE A 247 5.35 -8.43 12.25
N GLY A 248 5.26 -8.08 13.54
CA GLY A 248 6.42 -7.62 14.32
C GLY A 248 6.82 -6.18 14.05
N GLY A 249 6.03 -5.43 13.26
CA GLY A 249 6.18 -4.01 13.06
C GLY A 249 7.33 -3.63 12.12
N THR A 250 7.72 -4.54 11.20
CA THR A 250 8.64 -4.19 10.11
C THR A 250 7.84 -3.59 8.97
N ASN A 251 7.97 -2.28 8.80
CA ASN A 251 7.12 -1.52 7.90
C ASN A 251 7.91 -1.01 6.70
N ALA A 252 7.29 -1.04 5.53
CA ALA A 252 7.78 -0.42 4.31
C ALA A 252 6.70 0.43 3.65
N CYS A 253 7.11 1.55 3.07
CA CYS A 253 6.27 2.45 2.29
C CYS A 253 7.02 2.89 1.03
N LEU A 254 6.34 2.89 -0.11
CA LEU A 254 6.88 3.39 -1.39
C LEU A 254 6.11 4.64 -1.82
N CYS A 255 6.81 5.66 -2.30
CA CYS A 255 6.23 6.85 -2.93
C CYS A 255 6.33 6.70 -4.45
N ILE A 256 5.20 6.52 -5.13
CA ILE A 256 5.14 6.18 -6.55
C ILE A 256 4.35 7.25 -7.28
N ALA A 257 4.87 7.77 -8.38
CA ALA A 257 4.24 8.81 -9.17
C ALA A 257 4.01 8.41 -10.62
N GLN A 258 2.95 8.97 -11.22
CA GLN A 258 2.71 8.91 -12.65
C GLN A 258 3.91 9.51 -13.40
N PHE A 259 4.44 8.81 -14.39
CA PHE A 259 5.46 9.35 -15.28
C PHE A 259 4.85 10.44 -16.19
N GLN A 260 5.54 11.56 -16.33
CA GLN A 260 5.19 12.66 -17.22
C GLN A 260 6.48 13.02 -17.97
N GLU A 261 6.43 13.04 -19.31
CA GLU A 261 7.56 13.45 -20.16
C GLU A 261 7.88 14.95 -20.02
#